data_AF-A0A1V1V8E9-F1
#
_entry.id   AF-A0A1V1V8E9-F1
#
_cell.length_a   1.000
_cell.length_b   1.000
_cell.length_c   1.000
_cell.angle_alpha   90.00
_cell.angle_beta   90.00
_cell.angle_gamma   90.00
#
_symmetry.space_group_name_H-M   'P 1'
#
loop_
_entity.id
_entity.type
_entity.pdbx_description
1 polymer ?
#
loop_
_entity_poly.entity_id
_entity_poly.type
_entity_poly.pdbx_seq_one_letter_code
_entity_poly.pdbx_strand_id
1 'polypeptide(L)'
;MPNKKPNKGHKNVDNSEEKKAAASDRIDKRISILEEIVSKREANFVSMEGLPKKLTEFTDNNDWIVGDVDLKSMTFGRGTYYQKWNRDRFEKRLNSIFERIKKPKKVDDEVQMLNKKVAQLELENINLMETNLLLDRKLNREIKLLKQQLEASQNTSRRLQELLSQKAVIVPFNKP
;
A
#
# COMPACT_ATOMS: atom_id res chain seq x y z
N MET A 1 -10.24 15.81 -73.38
CA MET A 1 -9.72 16.62 -72.25
C MET A 1 -10.02 15.89 -70.95
N PRO A 2 -9.05 15.63 -70.05
CA PRO A 2 -9.32 14.93 -68.81
C PRO A 2 -9.88 15.90 -67.75
N ASN A 3 -11.08 15.59 -67.23
CA ASN A 3 -11.72 16.26 -66.11
C ASN A 3 -10.87 16.08 -64.83
N LYS A 4 -10.03 17.06 -64.50
CA LYS A 4 -9.39 17.17 -63.18
C LYS A 4 -10.46 17.56 -62.15
N LYS A 5 -10.87 16.60 -61.31
CA LYS A 5 -11.65 16.89 -60.09
C LYS A 5 -10.86 17.86 -59.20
N PRO A 6 -11.48 18.91 -58.65
CA PRO A 6 -10.80 19.82 -57.73
C PRO A 6 -10.43 19.07 -56.46
N ASN A 7 -9.15 19.14 -56.09
CA ASN A 7 -8.64 18.57 -54.84
C ASN A 7 -9.36 19.29 -53.68
N LYS A 8 -10.18 18.55 -52.91
CA LYS A 8 -10.87 19.10 -51.74
C LYS A 8 -9.79 19.62 -50.80
N GLY A 9 -9.76 20.95 -50.67
CA GLY A 9 -8.71 21.68 -50.00
C GLY A 9 -8.35 21.10 -48.64
N HIS A 10 -7.05 21.10 -48.36
CA HIS A 10 -6.57 21.16 -46.99
C HIS A 10 -7.33 22.29 -46.31
N LYS A 11 -8.27 21.95 -45.42
CA LYS A 11 -8.81 22.95 -44.48
C LYS A 11 -7.61 23.51 -43.76
N ASN A 12 -7.37 24.82 -43.88
CA ASN A 12 -6.39 25.51 -43.06
C ASN A 12 -6.72 25.19 -41.61
N VAL A 13 -5.92 24.33 -40.99
CA VAL A 13 -6.02 24.04 -39.57
C VAL A 13 -5.62 25.33 -38.89
N ASP A 14 -6.61 25.99 -38.29
CA ASP A 14 -6.41 27.20 -37.50
C ASP A 14 -5.39 26.90 -36.39
N ASN A 15 -4.18 27.44 -36.58
CA ASN A 15 -3.02 27.28 -35.71
C ASN A 15 -2.89 28.44 -34.70
N SER A 16 -4.01 29.05 -34.31
CA SER A 16 -4.02 29.98 -33.17
C SER A 16 -3.36 29.36 -31.94
N GLU A 17 -2.62 30.17 -31.18
CA GLU A 17 -1.91 29.73 -29.98
C GLU A 17 -2.86 29.08 -28.95
N GLU A 18 -4.09 29.58 -28.84
CA GLU A 18 -5.13 29.00 -27.98
C GLU A 18 -5.48 27.55 -28.38
N LYS A 19 -5.60 27.25 -29.67
CA LYS A 19 -5.89 25.89 -30.15
C LYS A 19 -4.68 24.96 -29.99
N LYS A 20 -3.45 25.48 -30.14
CA LYS A 20 -2.23 24.71 -29.86
C LYS A 20 -2.13 24.35 -28.37
N ALA A 21 -2.40 25.30 -27.49
CA ALA A 21 -2.42 25.10 -26.04
C ALA A 21 -3.48 24.06 -25.66
N ALA A 22 -4.73 24.25 -26.11
CA ALA A 22 -5.82 23.31 -25.83
C ALA A 22 -5.57 21.90 -26.39
N ALA A 23 -4.86 21.76 -27.52
CA ALA A 23 -4.43 20.46 -28.03
C ALA A 23 -3.34 19.83 -27.15
N SER A 24 -2.36 20.63 -26.73
CA SER A 24 -1.28 20.18 -25.85
C SER A 24 -1.81 19.72 -24.49
N ASP A 25 -2.74 20.48 -23.91
CA ASP A 25 -3.32 20.18 -22.59
C ASP A 25 -4.11 18.87 -22.59
N ARG A 26 -4.85 18.59 -23.67
CA ARG A 26 -5.53 17.31 -23.86
C ARG A 26 -4.56 16.13 -23.87
N ILE A 27 -3.46 16.28 -24.60
CA ILE A 27 -2.42 15.25 -24.69
C ILE A 27 -1.75 15.05 -23.33
N ASP A 28 -1.36 16.14 -22.67
CA ASP A 28 -0.70 16.09 -21.37
C ASP A 28 -1.57 15.45 -20.29
N LYS A 29 -2.86 15.80 -20.25
CA LYS A 29 -3.83 15.19 -19.35
C LYS A 29 -3.93 13.68 -19.57
N ARG A 30 -4.05 13.25 -20.84
CA ARG A 30 -4.13 11.81 -21.17
C ARG A 30 -2.85 11.05 -20.83
N ILE A 31 -1.67 11.65 -21.09
CA ILE A 31 -0.37 11.06 -20.74
C ILE A 31 -0.23 10.92 -19.23
N SER A 32 -0.62 11.95 -18.48
CA SER A 32 -0.52 11.95 -17.02
C SER A 32 -1.39 10.88 -16.38
N ILE A 33 -2.59 10.63 -16.92
CA ILE A 33 -3.46 9.52 -16.48
C ILE A 33 -2.77 8.17 -16.74
N LEU A 34 -2.22 7.95 -17.93
CA LEU A 34 -1.52 6.71 -18.24
C LEU A 34 -0.31 6.50 -17.30
N GLU A 35 0.46 7.56 -17.06
CA GLU A 35 1.62 7.54 -16.18
C GLU A 35 1.24 7.22 -14.72
N GLU A 36 0.15 7.79 -14.22
CA GLU A 36 -0.39 7.48 -12.89
C GLU A 36 -0.80 6.01 -12.80
N ILE A 37 -1.53 5.50 -13.80
CA ILE A 37 -1.94 4.09 -13.84
C ILE A 37 -0.72 3.16 -13.85
N VAL A 38 0.27 3.43 -14.72
CA VAL A 38 1.50 2.62 -14.78
C VAL A 38 2.24 2.68 -13.47
N SER A 39 2.40 3.85 -12.87
CA SER A 39 3.14 4.00 -11.61
C SER A 39 2.42 3.29 -10.46
N LYS A 40 1.09 3.36 -10.38
CA LYS A 40 0.30 2.59 -9.40
C LYS A 40 0.42 1.09 -9.62
N ARG A 41 0.39 0.61 -10.87
CA ARG A 41 0.53 -0.82 -11.16
C ARG A 41 1.93 -1.33 -10.86
N GLU A 42 2.98 -0.56 -11.17
CA GLU A 42 4.36 -0.89 -10.78
C GLU A 42 4.51 -0.98 -9.26
N ALA A 43 4.00 0.01 -8.52
CA ALA A 43 4.09 0.05 -7.06
C ALA A 43 3.33 -1.10 -6.37
N ASN A 44 2.23 -1.57 -6.96
CA ASN A 44 1.41 -2.65 -6.42
C ASN A 44 1.67 -4.01 -7.08
N PHE A 45 2.68 -4.12 -7.94
CA PHE A 45 3.01 -5.34 -8.68
C PHE A 45 1.82 -5.93 -9.48
N VAL A 46 0.97 -5.05 -10.01
CA VAL A 46 -0.21 -5.43 -10.80
C VAL A 46 0.19 -5.57 -12.27
N SER A 47 -0.40 -6.55 -12.97
CA SER A 47 -0.18 -6.78 -14.39
C SER A 47 -0.38 -5.51 -15.24
N MET A 48 0.52 -5.25 -16.19
CA MET A 48 0.42 -4.18 -17.19
C MET A 48 -0.50 -4.52 -18.37
N GLU A 49 -1.17 -5.66 -18.32
CA GLU A 49 -2.09 -6.11 -19.36
C GLU A 49 -3.26 -5.13 -19.56
N GLY A 50 -3.70 -5.00 -20.82
CA GLY A 50 -4.74 -4.07 -21.23
C GLY A 50 -4.29 -2.62 -21.38
N LEU A 51 -3.07 -2.25 -20.97
CA LEU A 51 -2.54 -0.89 -21.18
C LEU A 51 -1.98 -0.70 -22.60
N PRO A 52 -2.06 0.53 -23.16
CA PRO A 52 -1.57 0.81 -24.49
C PRO A 52 -0.04 0.76 -24.56
N LYS A 53 0.49 0.01 -25.52
CA LYS A 53 1.95 -0.18 -25.74
C LYS A 53 2.49 0.64 -26.91
N LYS A 54 1.60 1.29 -27.66
CA LYS A 54 1.91 2.13 -28.83
C LYS A 54 0.89 3.25 -29.00
N LEU A 55 1.25 4.26 -29.78
CA LEU A 55 0.44 5.46 -29.98
C LEU A 55 -0.96 5.16 -30.52
N THR A 56 -1.12 4.19 -31.43
CA THR A 56 -2.43 3.83 -31.99
C THR A 56 -3.38 3.34 -30.90
N GLU A 57 -2.92 2.46 -30.00
CA GLU A 57 -3.72 1.97 -28.88
C GLU A 57 -4.03 3.09 -27.89
N PHE A 58 -3.04 3.97 -27.64
CA PHE A 58 -3.21 5.10 -26.74
C PHE A 58 -4.24 6.12 -27.23
N THR A 59 -4.36 6.32 -28.55
CA THR A 59 -5.24 7.33 -29.15
C THR A 59 -6.60 6.77 -29.56
N ASP A 60 -6.61 5.56 -30.10
CA ASP A 60 -7.81 4.96 -30.69
C ASP A 60 -8.63 4.14 -29.68
N ASN A 61 -8.02 3.73 -28.54
CA ASN A 61 -8.70 2.97 -27.49
C ASN A 61 -8.75 3.71 -26.14
N ASN A 62 -9.89 3.61 -25.45
CA ASN A 62 -10.15 4.13 -24.10
C ASN A 62 -10.38 3.04 -23.04
N ASP A 63 -10.38 1.75 -23.39
CA ASP A 63 -10.71 0.64 -22.46
C ASP A 63 -9.80 0.59 -21.21
N TRP A 64 -8.60 1.15 -21.31
CA TRP A 64 -7.63 1.21 -20.20
C TRP A 64 -7.89 2.35 -19.22
N ILE A 65 -8.78 3.29 -19.54
CA ILE A 65 -9.19 4.40 -18.67
C ILE A 65 -10.41 3.94 -17.88
N VAL A 66 -10.21 3.69 -16.58
CA VAL A 66 -11.26 3.18 -15.68
C VAL A 66 -11.80 4.32 -14.81
N GLY A 67 -13.12 4.40 -14.65
CA GLY A 67 -13.81 5.36 -13.77
C GLY A 67 -14.48 6.54 -14.49
N ASP A 68 -15.05 7.45 -13.71
CA ASP A 68 -15.74 8.67 -14.18
C ASP A 68 -14.76 9.77 -14.61
N VAL A 69 -13.92 9.47 -15.60
CA VAL A 69 -13.00 10.43 -16.19
C VAL A 69 -13.63 11.07 -17.42
N ASP A 70 -13.60 12.39 -17.55
CA ASP A 70 -14.11 13.08 -18.75
C ASP A 70 -13.24 12.79 -19.98
N LEU A 71 -13.60 11.73 -20.71
CA LEU A 71 -12.94 11.28 -21.94
C LEU A 71 -12.94 12.36 -23.03
N LYS A 72 -13.98 13.18 -23.12
CA LYS A 72 -14.07 14.22 -24.17
C LYS A 72 -12.99 15.28 -23.98
N SER A 73 -12.69 15.63 -22.72
CA SER A 73 -11.64 16.60 -22.38
C SER A 73 -10.21 16.14 -22.66
N MET A 74 -9.99 14.91 -23.15
CA MET A 74 -8.65 14.36 -23.41
C MET A 74 -8.55 13.57 -24.70
N THR A 75 -9.64 13.47 -25.47
CA THR A 75 -9.64 12.77 -26.75
C THR A 75 -8.97 13.64 -27.81
N PHE A 76 -8.03 13.06 -28.54
CA PHE A 76 -7.37 13.68 -29.69
C PHE A 76 -7.01 12.61 -30.72
N GLY A 77 -6.91 13.01 -31.99
CA GLY A 77 -6.49 12.12 -33.06
C GLY A 77 -4.98 12.10 -33.26
N ARG A 78 -4.47 11.05 -33.91
CA ARG A 78 -3.04 10.93 -34.27
C ARG A 78 -2.50 12.16 -35.03
N GLY A 79 -3.31 12.75 -35.90
CA GLY A 79 -2.95 13.97 -36.63
C GLY A 79 -2.62 15.15 -35.72
N THR A 80 -3.32 15.28 -34.58
CA THR A 80 -3.04 16.29 -33.55
C THR A 80 -1.72 16.01 -32.84
N TYR A 81 -1.43 14.74 -32.52
CA TYR A 81 -0.18 14.36 -31.87
C TYR A 81 1.05 14.62 -32.76
N TYR A 82 0.97 14.29 -34.06
CA TYR A 82 2.07 14.46 -35.00
C TYR A 82 2.35 15.91 -35.41
N GLN A 83 1.57 16.88 -34.91
CA GLN A 83 1.94 18.29 -35.00
C GLN A 83 3.28 18.52 -34.28
N LYS A 84 4.21 19.23 -34.93
CA LYS A 84 5.60 19.36 -34.49
C LYS A 84 5.76 19.72 -33.01
N TRP A 85 5.03 20.73 -32.54
CA TRP A 85 5.11 21.20 -31.15
C TRP A 85 4.61 20.17 -30.12
N ASN A 86 3.61 19.36 -30.47
CA ASN A 86 3.11 18.29 -29.59
C ASN A 86 4.10 17.14 -29.54
N ARG A 87 4.58 16.71 -30.72
CA ARG A 87 5.55 15.62 -30.82
C ARG A 87 6.82 15.93 -30.04
N ASP A 88 7.43 17.10 -30.29
CA ASP A 88 8.68 17.50 -29.67
C ASP A 88 8.54 17.56 -28.13
N ARG A 89 7.36 17.94 -27.62
CA ARG A 89 7.08 18.03 -26.19
C ARG A 89 6.82 16.68 -25.53
N PHE A 90 6.07 15.78 -26.17
CA PHE A 90 5.50 14.61 -25.49
C PHE A 90 6.13 13.27 -25.89
N GLU A 91 6.83 13.19 -27.03
CA GLU A 91 7.30 11.90 -27.59
C GLU A 91 8.22 11.15 -26.64
N LYS A 92 9.18 11.83 -26.00
CA LYS A 92 10.10 11.20 -25.04
C LYS A 92 9.37 10.62 -23.84
N ARG A 93 8.45 11.39 -23.24
CA ARG A 93 7.68 10.98 -22.05
C ARG A 93 6.77 9.80 -22.38
N LEU A 94 6.02 9.89 -23.47
CA LEU A 94 5.11 8.82 -23.87
C LEU A 94 5.84 7.52 -24.26
N ASN A 95 6.95 7.61 -25.00
CA ASN A 95 7.76 6.45 -25.34
C ASN A 95 8.37 5.78 -24.09
N SER A 96 8.80 6.58 -23.09
CA SER A 96 9.28 6.04 -21.82
C SER A 96 8.20 5.24 -21.10
N ILE A 97 6.96 5.72 -21.09
CA ILE A 97 5.81 5.01 -20.51
C ILE A 97 5.52 3.71 -21.28
N PHE A 98 5.54 3.74 -22.61
CA PHE A 98 5.34 2.53 -23.42
C PHE A 98 6.41 1.47 -23.17
N GLU A 99 7.68 1.86 -23.01
CA GLU A 99 8.74 0.91 -22.68
C GLU A 99 8.57 0.30 -21.29
N ARG A 100 8.13 1.09 -20.30
CA ARG A 100 7.77 0.57 -18.96
C ARG A 100 6.64 -0.47 -19.04
N ILE A 101 5.62 -0.24 -19.88
CA ILE A 101 4.50 -1.18 -20.06
C ILE A 101 4.95 -2.47 -20.79
N LYS A 102 5.82 -2.35 -21.81
CA LYS A 102 6.32 -3.52 -22.56
C LYS A 102 7.31 -4.37 -21.77
N LYS A 103 8.15 -3.71 -20.99
CA LYS A 103 9.20 -4.30 -20.16
C LYS A 103 8.98 -3.84 -18.72
N PRO A 104 7.88 -4.30 -18.07
CA PRO A 104 7.68 -3.99 -16.67
C PRO A 104 8.90 -4.49 -15.90
N LYS A 105 9.38 -3.68 -14.96
CA LYS A 105 10.46 -4.11 -14.07
C LYS A 105 10.01 -5.41 -13.41
N LYS A 106 10.72 -6.50 -13.68
CA LYS A 106 10.53 -7.75 -12.95
C LYS A 106 11.16 -7.53 -11.59
N VAL A 107 10.32 -7.43 -10.57
CA VAL A 107 10.73 -7.26 -9.17
C VAL A 107 10.56 -8.59 -8.42
N ASP A 108 10.58 -9.71 -9.15
CA ASP A 108 10.41 -11.07 -8.59
C ASP A 108 11.40 -11.34 -7.46
N ASP A 109 12.64 -10.88 -7.58
CA ASP A 109 13.67 -11.11 -6.57
C ASP A 109 13.40 -10.34 -5.27
N GLU A 110 12.97 -9.08 -5.34
CA GLU A 110 12.63 -8.30 -4.13
C GLU A 110 11.34 -8.83 -3.49
N VAL A 111 10.35 -9.26 -4.30
CA VAL A 111 9.13 -9.89 -3.80
C VAL A 111 9.45 -11.21 -3.10
N GLN A 112 10.32 -12.04 -3.67
CA GLN A 112 10.77 -13.28 -3.01
C GLN A 112 11.53 -12.99 -1.71
N MET A 113 12.39 -11.97 -1.70
CA MET A 113 13.12 -11.57 -0.49
C MET A 113 12.17 -11.07 0.61
N LEU A 114 11.18 -10.24 0.26
CA LEU A 114 10.17 -9.75 1.19
C LEU A 114 9.29 -10.88 1.73
N ASN A 115 8.85 -11.80 0.86
CA ASN A 115 8.06 -12.96 1.29
C ASN A 115 8.85 -13.88 2.23
N LYS A 116 10.14 -14.11 1.96
CA LYS A 116 11.02 -14.84 2.88
C LYS A 116 11.13 -14.13 4.23
N LYS A 117 11.23 -12.79 4.22
CA LYS A 117 11.31 -12.01 5.47
C LYS A 117 10.00 -12.06 6.26
N VAL A 118 8.85 -12.01 5.59
CA VAL A 118 7.53 -12.19 6.22
C VAL A 118 7.45 -13.55 6.90
N ALA A 119 7.78 -14.63 6.19
CA ALA A 119 7.76 -15.98 6.75
C ALA A 119 8.70 -16.13 7.96
N GLN A 120 9.88 -15.50 7.93
CA GLN A 120 10.79 -15.47 9.07
C GLN A 120 10.16 -14.75 10.27
N LEU A 121 9.55 -13.59 10.07
CA LEU A 121 8.92 -12.81 11.13
C LEU A 121 7.70 -13.52 11.74
N GLU A 122 6.92 -14.24 10.93
CA GLU A 122 5.82 -15.07 11.41
C GLU A 122 6.31 -16.18 12.35
N LEU A 123 7.40 -16.86 11.98
CA LEU A 123 8.01 -17.89 12.83
C LEU A 123 8.56 -17.30 14.14
N GLU A 124 9.25 -16.17 14.07
CA GLU A 124 9.76 -15.46 15.26
C GLU A 124 8.61 -15.06 16.19
N ASN A 125 7.48 -14.59 15.64
CA ASN A 125 6.30 -14.23 16.43
C ASN A 125 5.67 -15.44 17.13
N ILE A 126 5.52 -16.57 16.44
CA ILE A 126 5.02 -17.83 17.03
C ILE A 126 5.91 -18.25 18.21
N ASN A 127 7.24 -18.23 18.03
CA ASN A 127 8.20 -18.59 19.09
C ASN A 127 8.10 -17.65 20.30
N LEU A 128 7.92 -16.34 20.06
CA LEU A 128 7.73 -15.36 21.12
C LEU A 128 6.40 -15.58 21.86
N MET A 129 5.32 -15.90 21.15
CA MET A 129 4.03 -16.24 21.76
C MET A 129 4.12 -17.49 22.64
N GLU A 130 4.82 -18.54 22.17
CA GLU A 130 5.07 -19.75 22.97
C GLU A 130 5.89 -19.45 24.22
N THR A 131 6.92 -18.62 24.09
CA THR A 131 7.78 -18.21 25.21
C THR A 131 6.98 -17.41 26.24
N ASN A 132 6.12 -16.49 25.80
CA ASN A 132 5.21 -15.74 26.68
C ASN A 132 4.25 -16.68 27.42
N LEU A 133 3.66 -17.66 26.74
CA LEU A 133 2.79 -18.64 27.39
C LEU A 133 3.52 -19.45 28.47
N LEU A 134 4.79 -19.79 28.24
CA LEU A 134 5.62 -20.48 29.24
C LEU A 134 5.92 -19.58 30.45
N LEU A 135 6.21 -18.29 30.22
CA LEU A 135 6.41 -17.31 31.28
C LEU A 135 5.14 -17.13 32.12
N ASP A 136 3.99 -16.99 31.48
CA ASP A 136 2.70 -16.86 32.18
C ASP A 136 2.41 -18.08 33.06
N ARG A 137 2.72 -19.29 32.59
CA ARG A 137 2.58 -20.51 33.38
C ARG A 137 3.52 -20.52 34.59
N LYS A 138 4.76 -20.04 34.45
CA LYS A 138 5.72 -19.93 35.57
C LYS A 138 5.25 -18.91 36.59
N LEU A 139 4.87 -17.71 36.14
CA LEU A 139 4.35 -16.64 37.00
C LEU A 139 3.10 -17.11 37.78
N ASN A 140 2.16 -17.79 37.12
CA ASN A 140 0.97 -18.33 37.80
C ASN A 140 1.31 -19.36 38.88
N ARG A 141 2.34 -20.19 38.67
CA ARG A 141 2.82 -21.14 39.68
C ARG A 141 3.43 -20.41 40.88
N GLU A 142 4.27 -19.41 40.63
CA GLU A 142 4.87 -18.60 41.70
C GLU A 142 3.80 -17.84 42.51
N ILE A 143 2.85 -17.19 41.83
CA ILE A 143 1.72 -16.52 42.48
C ILE A 143 0.94 -17.50 43.36
N LYS A 144 0.68 -18.72 42.88
CA LYS A 144 -0.02 -19.75 43.66
C LYS A 144 0.76 -20.13 44.91
N LEU A 145 2.07 -20.35 44.79
CA LEU A 145 2.94 -20.68 45.94
C LEU A 145 2.98 -19.53 46.96
N LEU A 146 3.13 -18.29 46.51
CA LEU A 146 3.13 -17.12 47.37
C LEU A 146 1.80 -16.95 48.12
N LYS A 147 0.67 -17.19 47.46
CA LYS A 147 -0.65 -17.16 48.11
C LYS A 147 -0.77 -18.22 49.21
N GLN A 148 -0.30 -19.43 48.96
CA GLN A 148 -0.30 -20.51 49.96
C GLN A 148 0.60 -20.17 51.16
N GLN A 149 1.79 -19.62 50.92
CA GLN A 149 2.70 -19.18 51.98
C GLN A 149 2.09 -18.03 52.81
N LEU A 150 1.43 -17.07 52.17
CA LEU A 150 0.75 -15.98 52.84
C LEU A 150 -0.38 -16.48 53.74
N GLU A 151 -1.23 -17.39 53.25
CA GLU A 151 -2.31 -17.98 54.03
C GLU A 151 -1.78 -18.77 55.24
N ALA A 152 -0.74 -19.58 55.05
CA ALA A 152 -0.09 -20.30 56.14
C ALA A 152 0.50 -19.35 57.20
N SER A 153 1.12 -18.24 56.77
CA SER A 153 1.66 -17.21 57.67
C SER A 153 0.55 -16.49 58.45
N GLN A 154 -0.55 -16.15 57.80
CA GLN A 154 -1.71 -15.53 58.46
C GLN A 154 -2.33 -16.47 59.50
N ASN A 155 -2.48 -17.76 59.17
CA ASN A 155 -3.04 -18.75 60.08
C ASN A 155 -2.14 -19.01 61.30
N THR A 156 -0.82 -19.08 61.10
CA THR A 156 0.13 -19.20 62.23
C THR A 156 0.11 -17.96 63.12
N SER A 157 0.02 -16.76 62.52
CA SER A 157 -0.12 -15.51 63.28
C SER A 157 -1.40 -15.46 64.12
N ARG A 158 -2.56 -15.84 63.55
CA ARG A 158 -3.82 -15.96 64.29
C ARG A 158 -3.71 -16.93 65.45
N ARG A 159 -3.16 -18.12 65.21
CA ARG A 159 -2.95 -19.13 66.26
C ARG A 159 -2.03 -18.63 67.38
N LEU A 160 -0.98 -17.88 67.05
CA LEU A 160 -0.11 -17.25 68.04
C LEU A 160 -0.85 -16.19 68.86
N GLN A 161 -1.67 -15.35 68.23
CA GLN A 161 -2.51 -14.38 68.93
C GLN A 161 -3.50 -15.05 69.89
N GLU A 162 -4.16 -16.13 69.45
CA GLU A 162 -5.06 -16.91 70.30
C GLU A 162 -4.32 -17.47 71.53
N LEU A 163 -3.15 -18.09 71.34
CA LEU A 163 -2.33 -18.63 72.44
C LEU A 163 -1.85 -17.55 73.41
N LEU A 164 -1.45 -16.38 72.89
CA LEU A 164 -1.05 -15.24 73.71
C LEU A 164 -2.23 -14.71 74.53
N SER A 165 -3.42 -14.61 73.93
CA SER A 165 -4.63 -14.17 74.63
C SER A 165 -5.02 -15.15 75.75
N GLN A 166 -4.90 -16.46 75.53
CA GLN A 166 -5.15 -17.47 76.56
C GLN A 166 -4.14 -17.41 77.70
N LYS A 167 -2.85 -17.17 77.41
CA LYS A 167 -1.83 -17.00 78.46
C LYS A 167 -1.99 -15.69 79.24
N ALA A 168 -2.42 -14.61 78.61
CA ALA A 168 -2.67 -13.33 79.26
C ALA A 168 -3.81 -13.39 80.29
N VAL A 169 -4.80 -14.27 80.08
CA VAL A 169 -5.92 -14.49 81.02
C VAL A 169 -5.49 -15.25 82.29
N ILE A 170 -4.36 -15.97 82.26
CA ILE A 170 -3.92 -16.87 83.36
C ILE A 170 -2.88 -16.20 84.30
N VAL A 171 -2.59 -14.90 84.15
CA VAL A 171 -1.70 -14.20 85.10
C VAL A 171 -2.55 -13.40 86.10
N PRO A 172 -2.93 -13.98 87.27
CA PRO A 172 -3.43 -13.16 88.36
C PRO A 172 -2.27 -12.29 88.86
N PHE A 173 -2.38 -10.98 88.65
CA PHE A 173 -1.58 -10.02 89.39
C PHE A 173 -2.00 -10.07 90.87
N ASN A 174 -1.43 -11.00 91.63
CA ASN A 174 -1.37 -10.83 93.07
C ASN A 174 -0.39 -9.68 93.34
N LYS A 175 -0.94 -8.51 93.65
CA LYS A 175 -0.20 -7.41 94.27
C LYS A 175 0.32 -7.85 95.65
N PRO A 176 1.46 -7.29 96.10
CA PRO A 176 2.14 -7.71 97.33
C PRO A 176 1.26 -7.64 98.57
#